data_AF-A0A936JH69-F1
#
_entry.id   AF-A0A936JH69-F1
#
_cell.length_a   1.000
_cell.length_b   1.000
_cell.length_c   1.000
_cell.angle_alpha   90.00
_cell.angle_beta   90.00
_cell.angle_gamma   90.00
#
_symmetry.space_group_name_H-M   'P 1'
#
loop_
_entity.id
_entity.type
_entity.pdbx_description
1 polymer ?
#
loop_
_entity_poly.entity_id
_entity_poly.type
_entity_poly.pdbx_seq_one_letter_code
_entity_poly.pdbx_strand_id
1 'polypeptide(L)'
;MNYIVFDLEATCWNPLPRDAKQEIIEIGAVKINHFGEILNEFSSFVQPVINRTLSVYCRQLTHIEQNQVDKAQIFPKVIERWIDWIDEDSYLLLSWGSFDIKVLTKTVITIEFQRIG
;
A
#
# COMPACT_ATOMS: atom_id res chain seq x y z
N MET A 1 6.72 -19.75 -10.99
CA MET A 1 5.86 -18.59 -11.28
C MET A 1 4.80 -18.56 -10.22
N ASN A 2 4.92 -17.59 -9.33
CA ASN A 2 3.97 -17.35 -8.25
C ASN A 2 3.15 -16.09 -8.54
N TYR A 3 1.98 -16.01 -7.92
CA TYR A 3 1.06 -14.89 -8.03
C TYR A 3 1.09 -14.11 -6.74
N ILE A 4 1.26 -12.79 -6.84
CA ILE A 4 1.21 -11.88 -5.71
C ILE A 4 -0.09 -11.10 -5.84
N VAL A 5 -1.11 -11.52 -5.07
CA VAL A 5 -2.38 -10.79 -5.02
C VAL A 5 -2.27 -9.76 -3.92
N PHE A 6 -2.50 -8.48 -4.23
CA PHE A 6 -2.35 -7.39 -3.28
C PHE A 6 -3.54 -6.44 -3.27
N ASP A 7 -3.72 -5.81 -2.12
CA ASP A 7 -4.78 -4.84 -1.82
C ASP A 7 -4.17 -3.69 -1.01
N LEU A 8 -4.59 -2.46 -1.28
CA LEU A 8 -4.03 -1.25 -0.69
C LEU A 8 -5.11 -0.40 -0.04
N GLU A 9 -4.87 -0.03 1.20
CA GLU A 9 -5.60 1.07 1.83
C GLU A 9 -4.85 2.38 1.66
N ALA A 10 -5.60 3.48 1.46
CA ALA A 10 -5.03 4.81 1.29
C ALA A 10 -5.78 5.86 2.12
N THR A 11 -5.08 6.93 2.50
CA THR A 11 -5.73 8.10 3.12
C THR A 11 -6.91 8.57 2.24
N CYS A 12 -8.05 8.83 2.87
CA CYS A 12 -9.30 9.03 2.18
C CYS A 12 -10.22 10.00 2.94
N TRP A 13 -11.17 10.60 2.23
CA TRP A 13 -12.07 11.62 2.76
C TRP A 13 -13.40 11.55 2.01
N ASN A 14 -14.46 11.99 2.68
CA ASN A 14 -15.76 12.21 2.04
C ASN A 14 -16.39 13.50 2.59
N PRO A 15 -16.51 14.57 1.78
CA PRO A 15 -16.05 14.67 0.38
C PRO A 15 -14.51 14.74 0.28
N LEU A 16 -13.96 14.38 -0.89
CA LEU A 16 -12.52 14.50 -1.15
C LEU A 16 -12.10 15.99 -1.23
N PRO A 17 -11.18 16.47 -0.38
CA PRO A 17 -10.66 17.82 -0.49
C PRO A 17 -9.93 18.02 -1.82
N ARG A 18 -10.05 19.23 -2.38
CA ARG A 18 -9.60 19.55 -3.75
C ARG A 18 -8.11 19.25 -3.98
N ASP A 19 -7.28 19.48 -2.96
CA ASP A 19 -5.82 19.30 -3.02
C ASP A 19 -5.33 18.07 -2.25
N ALA A 20 -6.25 17.20 -1.80
CA ALA A 20 -5.87 16.00 -1.07
C ALA A 20 -5.12 15.03 -1.98
N LYS A 21 -3.92 14.63 -1.54
CA LYS A 21 -3.15 13.56 -2.15
C LYS A 21 -3.33 12.29 -1.33
N GLN A 22 -3.91 11.27 -1.93
CA GLN A 22 -4.01 9.97 -1.29
C GLN A 22 -2.62 9.33 -1.15
N GLU A 23 -2.30 8.87 0.05
CA GLU A 23 -1.09 8.15 0.39
C GLU A 23 -1.47 6.74 0.86
N ILE A 24 -0.68 5.73 0.48
CA ILE A 24 -0.86 4.36 0.95
C ILE A 24 -0.65 4.32 2.46
N ILE A 25 -1.57 3.70 3.19
CA ILE A 25 -1.55 3.53 4.65
C ILE A 25 -1.55 2.06 5.09
N GLU A 26 -1.82 1.12 4.18
CA GLU A 26 -1.64 -0.32 4.38
C GLU A 26 -1.28 -1.01 3.06
N ILE A 27 -0.42 -2.02 3.13
CA ILE A 27 -0.20 -2.98 2.05
C ILE A 27 -0.55 -4.38 2.58
N GLY A 28 -1.60 -4.97 2.02
CA GLY A 28 -1.94 -6.38 2.20
C GLY A 28 -1.56 -7.18 0.95
N ALA A 29 -0.94 -8.34 1.10
CA ALA A 29 -0.67 -9.23 -0.02
C ALA A 29 -0.64 -10.72 0.38
N VAL A 30 -0.99 -11.58 -0.56
CA VAL A 30 -0.87 -13.03 -0.45
C VAL A 30 -0.07 -13.59 -1.62
N LYS A 31 0.87 -14.48 -1.32
CA LYS A 31 1.69 -15.21 -2.30
C LYS A 31 1.02 -16.54 -2.54
N ILE A 32 0.68 -16.83 -3.79
CA ILE A 32 -0.08 -18.02 -4.19
C ILE A 32 0.69 -18.77 -5.28
N ASN A 33 0.73 -20.09 -5.21
CA ASN A 33 1.30 -20.92 -6.27
C ASN A 33 0.31 -21.19 -7.41
N HIS A 34 0.74 -21.92 -8.43
CA HIS A 34 -0.12 -22.25 -9.58
C HIS A 34 -1.33 -23.14 -9.25
N PHE A 35 -1.32 -23.83 -8.10
CA PHE A 35 -2.44 -24.65 -7.65
C PHE A 35 -3.47 -23.85 -6.83
N GLY A 36 -3.23 -22.56 -6.59
CA GLY A 36 -4.09 -21.73 -5.75
C GLY A 36 -3.78 -21.84 -4.26
N GLU A 37 -2.67 -22.48 -3.88
CA GLU A 37 -2.29 -22.64 -2.48
C GLU A 37 -1.57 -21.38 -1.98
N ILE A 38 -1.95 -20.91 -0.79
CA ILE A 38 -1.31 -19.78 -0.12
C ILE A 38 0.04 -20.25 0.41
N LEU A 39 1.12 -19.64 -0.08
CA LEU A 39 2.49 -19.90 0.36
C LEU A 39 2.91 -18.98 1.50
N ASN A 40 2.45 -17.73 1.47
CA ASN A 40 2.81 -16.72 2.47
C ASN A 40 1.83 -15.54 2.44
N GLU A 41 1.82 -14.75 3.50
CA GLU A 41 1.03 -13.53 3.64
C GLU A 41 1.92 -12.35 4.05
N PHE A 42 1.53 -11.15 3.63
CA PHE A 42 2.16 -9.89 4.00
C PHE A 42 1.08 -8.90 4.41
N SER A 43 1.26 -8.25 5.56
CA SER A 43 0.47 -7.09 5.95
C SER A 43 1.40 -6.10 6.65
N SER A 44 1.33 -4.84 6.24
CA SER A 44 2.05 -3.77 6.91
C SER A 44 1.32 -2.45 6.74
N PHE A 45 1.11 -1.76 7.87
CA PHE A 45 0.76 -0.34 7.86
C PHE A 45 1.90 0.50 7.30
N VAL A 46 1.54 1.65 6.77
CA VAL A 46 2.43 2.66 6.21
C VAL A 46 2.12 4.00 6.86
N GLN A 47 3.16 4.72 7.29
CA GLN A 47 3.00 6.07 7.83
C GLN A 47 2.87 7.08 6.69
N PRO A 48 1.72 7.78 6.54
CA PRO A 48 1.59 8.88 5.59
C PRO A 48 2.46 10.07 6.03
N VAL A 49 3.04 10.79 5.07
CA VAL A 49 3.99 11.89 5.34
C VAL A 49 3.40 13.27 5.06
N ILE A 50 2.46 13.38 4.11
CA ILE A 50 1.77 14.62 3.74
C ILE A 50 0.54 14.82 4.62
N ASN A 51 -0.33 13.82 4.70
CA ASN A 51 -1.58 13.83 5.46
C ASN A 51 -1.47 12.88 6.66
N ARG A 52 -0.66 13.27 7.65
CA ARG A 52 -0.32 12.43 8.81
C ARG A 52 -1.54 12.00 9.64
N THR A 53 -2.60 12.80 9.65
CA THR A 53 -3.82 12.55 10.43
C THR A 53 -4.91 11.97 9.53
N LEU A 54 -5.33 10.74 9.82
CA LEU A 54 -6.42 10.08 9.12
C LEU A 54 -7.74 10.79 9.40
N SER A 55 -8.51 11.02 8.33
CA SER A 55 -9.86 11.57 8.48
C SER A 55 -10.76 10.59 9.25
N VAL A 56 -11.80 11.10 9.92
CA VAL A 56 -12.80 10.24 10.60
C VAL A 56 -13.43 9.26 9.62
N TYR A 57 -13.76 9.73 8.41
CA TYR A 57 -14.30 8.89 7.35
C TYR A 57 -13.35 7.74 7.00
N CYS A 58 -12.04 8.02 6.89
CA CYS A 58 -11.09 6.97 6.52
C CYS A 58 -10.96 5.91 7.60
N ARG A 59 -10.82 6.31 8.86
CA ARG A 59 -10.77 5.36 9.98
C ARG A 59 -12.03 4.50 10.08
N GLN A 60 -13.19 5.06 9.75
CA GLN A 60 -14.44 4.30 9.71
C GLN A 60 -14.53 3.33 8.53
N LEU A 61 -14.01 3.72 7.36
CA LEU A 61 -14.04 2.90 6.16
C LEU A 61 -13.04 1.74 6.23
N THR A 62 -11.81 2.00 6.65
CA THR A 62 -10.70 1.03 6.62
C THR A 62 -10.51 0.32 7.96
N HIS A 63 -11.15 0.80 9.03
CA HIS A 63 -10.93 0.35 10.41
C HIS A 63 -9.50 0.50 10.92
N ILE A 64 -8.67 1.31 10.25
CA ILE A 64 -7.30 1.62 10.68
C ILE A 64 -7.33 2.77 11.67
N GLU A 65 -6.77 2.56 12.85
CA GLU A 65 -6.61 3.58 13.88
C GLU A 65 -5.35 4.44 13.66
N GLN A 66 -5.42 5.69 14.13
CA GLN A 66 -4.32 6.64 13.98
C GLN A 66 -3.00 6.13 14.56
N ASN A 67 -3.06 5.42 15.69
CA ASN A 67 -1.86 4.91 16.36
C ASN A 67 -1.13 3.80 15.57
N GLN A 68 -1.80 3.12 14.62
CA GLN A 68 -1.22 2.07 13.79
C GLN A 68 -0.34 2.70 12.72
N VAL A 69 -0.82 3.75 12.05
CA VAL A 69 -0.03 4.49 11.06
C VAL A 69 1.04 5.37 11.70
N ASP A 70 0.82 5.88 12.91
CA ASP A 70 1.81 6.69 13.63
C ASP A 70 3.08 5.89 13.98
N LYS A 71 2.92 4.59 14.26
CA LYS A 71 4.00 3.66 14.61
C LYS A 71 4.59 2.93 13.40
N ALA A 72 3.96 3.07 12.25
CA ALA A 72 4.38 2.41 11.02
C ALA A 72 5.66 3.03 10.43
N GLN A 73 6.31 2.30 9.55
CA GLN A 73 7.38 2.85 8.73
C GLN A 73 6.81 3.64 7.55
N ILE A 74 7.57 4.61 7.03
CA ILE A 74 7.20 5.32 5.81
C ILE A 74 7.22 4.38 4.59
N PHE A 75 6.47 4.75 3.55
CA PHE A 75 6.28 3.92 2.36
C PHE A 75 7.58 3.35 1.75
N PRO A 76 8.68 4.12 1.56
CA PRO A 76 9.92 3.58 1.00
C PRO A 76 10.48 2.36 1.76
N LYS A 77 10.30 2.30 3.07
CA LYS A 77 10.78 1.17 3.88
C LYS A 77 9.84 -0.01 3.86
N VAL A 78 8.53 0.25 3.77
CA VAL A 78 7.53 -0.83 3.68
C VAL A 78 7.57 -1.48 2.30
N ILE A 79 7.77 -0.70 1.23
CA ILE A 79 7.87 -1.24 -0.13
C ILE A 79 9.15 -2.08 -0.32
N GLU A 80 10.29 -1.67 0.26
CA GLU A 80 11.52 -2.49 0.30
C GLU A 80 11.22 -3.85 0.94
N ARG A 81 10.59 -3.86 2.12
CA ARG A 81 10.21 -5.11 2.80
C ARG A 81 9.21 -5.97 2.01
N TRP A 82 8.29 -5.34 1.29
CA TRP A 82 7.34 -6.07 0.45
C TRP A 82 8.04 -6.73 -0.74
N ILE A 83 8.95 -6.02 -1.39
CA ILE A 83 9.79 -6.56 -2.48
C ILE A 83 10.66 -7.71 -1.96
N ASP A 84 11.34 -7.52 -0.82
CA ASP A 84 12.14 -8.56 -0.18
C ASP A 84 11.29 -9.78 0.22
N TRP A 85 10.03 -9.58 0.62
CA TRP A 85 9.11 -10.68 0.93
C TRP A 85 8.64 -11.45 -0.32
N ILE A 86 8.56 -10.79 -1.49
CA ILE A 86 8.26 -11.48 -2.75
C ILE A 86 9.36 -12.49 -3.09
N ASP A 87 10.63 -12.13 -2.86
CA ASP A 87 11.80 -13.03 -2.89
C ASP A 87 11.86 -13.97 -4.12
N GLU A 88 11.42 -13.49 -5.29
CA GLU A 88 11.41 -14.27 -6.54
C GLU A 88 11.64 -13.42 -7.79
N ASP A 89 12.40 -13.98 -8.74
CA ASP A 89 12.67 -13.36 -10.03
C ASP A 89 11.47 -13.44 -11.01
N SER A 90 10.50 -14.33 -10.74
CA SER A 90 9.40 -14.61 -11.66
C SER A 90 8.04 -14.73 -10.96
N TYR A 91 7.33 -13.61 -10.92
CA TYR A 91 5.97 -13.49 -10.37
C TYR A 91 5.07 -12.61 -11.23
N LEU A 92 3.76 -12.73 -11.01
CA LEU A 92 2.75 -11.82 -11.56
C LEU A 92 2.06 -11.07 -10.41
N LEU A 93 2.01 -9.74 -10.51
CA LEU A 93 1.24 -8.89 -9.59
C LEU A 93 -0.21 -8.82 -10.03
N LEU A 94 -1.12 -9.10 -9.10
CA LEU A 94 -2.56 -9.06 -9.28
C LEU A 94 -3.14 -8.12 -8.21
N SER A 95 -3.85 -7.08 -8.62
CA SER A 95 -4.52 -6.19 -7.68
C SER A 95 -5.98 -6.57 -7.47
N TRP A 96 -6.54 -6.19 -6.33
CA TRP A 96 -7.98 -6.23 -6.08
C TRP A 96 -8.76 -5.06 -6.73
N GLY A 97 -8.30 -4.61 -7.90
CA GLY A 97 -8.95 -3.56 -8.68
C GLY A 97 -8.00 -2.58 -9.36
N SER A 98 -8.56 -1.70 -10.18
CA SER A 98 -7.75 -0.68 -10.89
C SER A 98 -7.26 0.45 -9.97
N PHE A 99 -7.85 0.59 -8.79
CA PHE A 99 -7.49 1.62 -7.82
C PHE A 99 -6.07 1.38 -7.28
N ASP A 100 -5.77 0.16 -6.84
CA ASP A 100 -4.48 -0.19 -6.21
C ASP A 100 -3.32 0.04 -7.17
N ILE A 101 -3.48 -0.39 -8.44
CA ILE A 101 -2.47 -0.17 -9.49
C ILE A 101 -2.21 1.33 -9.65
N LYS A 102 -3.26 2.15 -9.70
CA LYS A 102 -3.14 3.60 -9.89
C LYS A 102 -2.45 4.27 -8.71
N VAL A 103 -2.82 3.91 -7.48
CA VAL A 103 -2.24 4.48 -6.26
C VAL A 103 -0.79 4.05 -6.10
N LEU A 104 -0.48 2.77 -6.29
CA LEU A 104 0.90 2.26 -6.23
C LEU A 104 1.79 2.95 -7.25
N THR A 105 1.36 3.00 -8.52
CA THR A 105 2.12 3.62 -9.61
C THR A 105 2.38 5.11 -9.33
N LYS A 106 1.35 5.85 -8.88
CA LYS A 106 1.48 7.27 -8.53
C LYS A 106 2.45 7.50 -7.38
N THR A 107 2.40 6.66 -6.35
CA THR A 107 3.26 6.75 -5.16
C THR A 107 4.72 6.53 -5.54
N VAL A 108 5.01 5.46 -6.30
CA VAL A 108 6.37 5.12 -6.76
C VAL A 108 6.95 6.22 -7.64
N ILE A 109 6.19 6.71 -8.63
CA ILE A 109 6.62 7.81 -9.50
C ILE A 109 6.95 9.07 -8.68
N THR A 110 6.11 9.41 -7.71
CA THR A 110 6.30 10.61 -6.87
C THR A 110 7.62 10.54 -6.08
N ILE A 111 7.96 9.37 -5.55
CA ILE A 111 9.19 9.15 -4.77
C ILE A 111 10.42 9.24 -5.67
N GLU A 112 10.39 8.62 -6.86
CA GLU A 112 11.52 8.71 -7.80
C GLU A 112 11.78 10.16 -8.22
N PHE A 113 10.75 10.97 -8.46
CA PHE A 113 10.92 12.41 -8.71
C PHE A 113 11.55 13.15 -7.52
N GLN A 114 11.22 12.80 -6.28
CA GLN A 114 11.83 13.39 -5.08
C GLN A 114 13.28 12.95 -4.83
N ARG A 115 13.74 11.86 -5.45
CA ARG A 115 15.14 11.39 -5.35
C ARG A 115 16.06 12.04 -6.40
N ILE A 116 15.49 12.59 -7.47
CA ILE A 116 16.23 13.16 -8.61
C ILE A 116 16.33 14.70 -8.53
N GLY A 117 15.48 15.36 -7.73
CA GLY A 117 15.52 16.80 -7.47
C GLY A 117 16.24 17.16 -6.18
#